data_AF-W2YFS0-F1
#
_entry.id   AF-W2YFS0-F1
#
_cell.length_a   1.000
_cell.length_b   1.000
_cell.length_c   1.000
_cell.angle_alpha   90.00
_cell.angle_beta   90.00
_cell.angle_gamma   90.00
#
_symmetry.space_group_name_H-M   'P 1'
#
loop_
_entity.id
_entity.type
_entity.pdbx_description
1 polymer ?
#
loop_
_entity_poly.entity_id
_entity_poly.type
_entity_poly.pdbx_seq_one_letter_code
_entity_poly.pdbx_strand_id
1 'polypeptide(L)'
;MALNTLDGRTRDLMSASYAVPDLETALKQAIYNSIDAHAKAIRLFVNVANASFTVIDDGDGIQPDDLHECIGECYASSRVPVSKCSRIEKKSNKKYGSRGAFLYELITLAADVEIESRVHEHWTSCRKVFKEGKVVFNARSKELRETPGTKVFVSNLFKKLPVRRKDLSRNRKYRSRVIQNIHNFCVSMSMIWPSLSLDIRYEGTRDDTRDKSFMHF
;
A
#
# COMPACT_ATOMS: atom_id res chain seq x y z
N MET A 1 -27.20 -27.77 -14.46
CA MET A 1 -26.78 -26.58 -13.68
C MET A 1 -26.69 -25.40 -14.64
N ALA A 2 -27.37 -24.29 -14.36
CA ALA A 2 -27.25 -23.06 -15.15
C ALA A 2 -26.03 -22.25 -14.67
N LEU A 3 -25.26 -21.70 -15.60
CA LEU A 3 -24.15 -20.80 -15.29
C LEU A 3 -24.69 -19.41 -14.99
N ASN A 4 -24.51 -18.94 -13.76
CA ASN A 4 -24.89 -17.59 -13.35
C ASN A 4 -23.64 -16.74 -13.14
N THR A 5 -23.72 -15.45 -13.49
CA THR A 5 -22.67 -14.49 -13.22
C THR A 5 -22.65 -14.11 -11.74
N LEU A 6 -21.45 -14.00 -11.17
CA LEU A 6 -21.27 -13.48 -9.81
C LEU A 6 -21.60 -11.99 -9.76
N ASP A 7 -22.07 -11.51 -8.61
CA ASP A 7 -22.26 -10.09 -8.38
C ASP A 7 -20.93 -9.33 -8.46
N GLY A 8 -20.99 -8.03 -8.77
CA GLY A 8 -19.80 -7.20 -8.96
C GLY A 8 -18.88 -7.18 -7.75
N ARG A 9 -19.45 -7.04 -6.56
CA ARG A 9 -18.68 -6.96 -5.31
C ARG A 9 -17.94 -8.25 -5.02
N THR A 10 -18.56 -9.41 -5.25
CA THR A 10 -17.90 -10.70 -5.10
C THR A 10 -16.77 -10.86 -6.11
N ARG A 11 -16.96 -10.43 -7.38
CA ARG A 11 -15.89 -10.46 -8.39
C ARG A 11 -14.70 -9.57 -7.99
N ASP A 12 -14.97 -8.35 -7.54
CA ASP A 12 -13.94 -7.41 -7.10
C ASP A 12 -13.20 -7.96 -5.88
N LEU A 13 -13.92 -8.49 -4.89
CA LEU A 13 -13.35 -9.10 -3.70
C LEU A 13 -12.49 -10.32 -4.05
N MET A 14 -12.96 -11.18 -4.94
CA MET A 14 -12.19 -12.35 -5.40
C MET A 14 -10.90 -11.91 -6.11
N SER A 15 -10.99 -10.95 -7.05
CA SER A 15 -9.84 -10.43 -7.77
C SER A 15 -8.81 -9.79 -6.84
N ALA A 16 -9.26 -8.90 -5.94
CA ALA A 16 -8.39 -8.26 -4.97
C ALA A 16 -7.76 -9.28 -4.01
N SER A 17 -8.51 -10.28 -3.56
CA SER A 17 -8.00 -11.32 -2.67
C SER A 17 -6.94 -12.21 -3.32
N TYR A 18 -6.96 -12.34 -4.65
CA TYR A 18 -5.96 -13.08 -5.42
C TYR A 18 -4.71 -12.22 -5.64
N ALA A 19 -4.88 -10.92 -5.92
CA ALA A 19 -3.76 -10.00 -6.13
C ALA A 19 -3.00 -9.66 -4.83
N VAL A 20 -3.72 -9.53 -3.71
CA VAL A 20 -3.17 -9.31 -2.36
C VAL A 20 -3.54 -10.51 -1.47
N PRO A 21 -2.81 -11.63 -1.61
CA PRO A 21 -3.11 -12.87 -0.87
C PRO A 21 -2.78 -12.76 0.63
N ASP A 22 -1.74 -12.00 0.98
CA ASP A 22 -1.18 -11.89 2.33
C ASP A 22 -0.62 -10.48 2.61
N LEU A 23 -0.31 -10.24 3.90
CA LEU A 23 0.23 -8.95 4.35
C LEU A 23 1.61 -8.68 3.74
N GLU A 24 2.40 -9.71 3.48
CA GLU A 24 3.73 -9.56 2.89
C GLU A 24 3.65 -8.95 1.49
N THR A 25 2.72 -9.45 0.68
CA THR A 25 2.48 -8.96 -0.67
C THR A 25 2.00 -7.52 -0.65
N ALA A 26 1.10 -7.16 0.28
CA ALA A 26 0.64 -5.78 0.43
C ALA A 26 1.79 -4.82 0.77
N LEU A 27 2.64 -5.19 1.73
CA LEU A 27 3.78 -4.36 2.13
C LEU A 27 4.83 -4.23 1.01
N LYS A 28 5.14 -5.32 0.29
CA LYS A 28 6.06 -5.30 -0.85
C LYS A 28 5.54 -4.37 -1.96
N GLN A 29 4.25 -4.44 -2.28
CA GLN A 29 3.65 -3.56 -3.28
C GLN A 29 3.61 -2.10 -2.84
N ALA A 30 3.38 -1.83 -1.55
CA ALA A 30 3.48 -0.47 -1.00
C ALA A 30 4.90 0.10 -1.16
N ILE A 31 5.94 -0.66 -0.82
CA ILE A 31 7.34 -0.28 -1.02
C ILE A 31 7.64 -0.02 -2.50
N TYR A 32 7.20 -0.92 -3.39
CA TYR A 32 7.40 -0.75 -4.82
C TYR A 32 6.72 0.49 -5.38
N ASN A 33 5.52 0.83 -4.91
CA ASN A 33 4.84 2.07 -5.29
C ASN A 33 5.62 3.31 -4.86
N SER A 34 6.18 3.31 -3.65
CA SER A 34 7.03 4.43 -3.18
C SER A 34 8.33 4.54 -4.00
N ILE A 35 8.97 3.41 -4.35
CA ILE A 35 10.14 3.40 -5.23
C ILE A 35 9.79 3.94 -6.63
N ASP A 36 8.65 3.53 -7.18
CA ASP A 36 8.17 4.02 -8.48
C ASP A 36 7.83 5.51 -8.48
N ALA A 37 7.54 6.08 -7.31
CA ALA A 37 7.38 7.50 -7.06
C ALA A 37 8.70 8.21 -6.71
N HIS A 38 9.85 7.57 -6.95
CA HIS A 38 11.19 8.10 -6.72
C HIS A 38 11.50 8.50 -5.26
N ALA A 39 10.83 7.86 -4.30
CA ALA A 39 11.13 8.06 -2.88
C ALA A 39 12.60 7.73 -2.56
N LYS A 40 13.18 8.52 -1.66
CA LYS A 40 14.52 8.30 -1.08
C LYS A 40 14.43 7.77 0.35
N ALA A 41 13.32 8.02 1.03
CA ALA A 41 13.05 7.52 2.37
C ALA A 41 11.65 6.92 2.43
N ILE A 42 11.55 5.68 2.90
CA ILE A 42 10.27 5.00 3.13
C ILE A 42 10.22 4.54 4.59
N ARG A 43 9.19 4.99 5.31
CA ARG A 43 8.89 4.58 6.68
C ARG A 43 7.66 3.69 6.69
N LEU A 44 7.79 2.53 7.34
CA LEU A 44 6.74 1.53 7.48
C LEU A 44 6.41 1.31 8.95
N PHE A 45 5.14 1.46 9.30
CA PHE A 45 4.60 1.09 10.60
C PHE A 45 3.67 -0.10 10.40
N VAL A 46 3.96 -1.25 11.00
CA VAL A 46 3.27 -2.51 10.69
C VAL A 46 2.73 -3.15 11.95
N ASN A 47 1.42 -3.38 11.97
CA ASN A 47 0.75 -4.20 12.98
C ASN A 47 0.33 -5.52 12.34
N VAL A 48 1.18 -6.54 12.49
CA VAL A 48 0.99 -7.85 11.85
C VAL A 48 -0.26 -8.56 12.39
N ALA A 49 -0.52 -8.47 13.70
CA ALA A 49 -1.67 -9.12 14.33
C ALA A 49 -3.01 -8.58 13.82
N ASN A 50 -3.09 -7.28 13.55
CA ASN A 50 -4.27 -6.62 13.02
C ASN A 50 -4.25 -6.50 11.49
N ALA A 51 -3.26 -7.05 10.79
CA ALA A 51 -3.07 -6.88 9.35
C ALA A 51 -3.21 -5.41 8.91
N SER A 52 -2.60 -4.50 9.67
CA SER A 52 -2.68 -3.05 9.46
C SER A 52 -1.30 -2.49 9.25
N PHE A 53 -1.17 -1.46 8.42
CA PHE A 53 0.10 -0.81 8.19
C PHE A 53 -0.06 0.65 7.74
N THR A 54 1.00 1.43 7.93
CA THR A 54 1.17 2.75 7.34
C THR A 54 2.47 2.76 6.56
N VAL A 55 2.43 3.17 5.30
CA VAL A 55 3.62 3.54 4.52
C VAL A 55 3.67 5.06 4.40
N ILE A 56 4.84 5.65 4.63
CA ILE A 56 5.10 7.08 4.46
C ILE A 56 6.37 7.20 3.63
N ASP A 57 6.26 7.84 2.47
CA ASP A 57 7.37 8.14 1.60
C ASP A 57 7.54 9.65 1.35
N ASP A 58 8.71 10.01 0.84
CA ASP A 58 9.10 11.34 0.38
C ASP A 58 9.19 11.43 -1.15
N GLY A 59 8.41 10.60 -1.86
CA GLY A 59 8.39 10.57 -3.32
C GLY A 59 7.71 11.79 -3.95
N ASP A 60 7.43 11.69 -5.25
CA ASP A 60 6.84 12.76 -6.07
C ASP A 60 5.44 13.19 -5.61
N GLY A 61 4.73 12.31 -4.89
CA GLY A 61 3.34 12.51 -4.50
C GLY A 61 2.34 12.18 -5.60
N ILE A 62 1.07 12.47 -5.35
CA ILE A 62 -0.07 12.25 -6.24
C ILE A 62 -0.72 13.62 -6.48
N GLN A 63 -0.95 13.96 -7.75
CA GLN A 63 -1.62 15.21 -8.11
C GLN A 63 -3.00 15.30 -7.44
N PRO A 64 -3.44 16.49 -6.97
CA PRO A 64 -4.73 16.65 -6.31
C PRO A 64 -5.89 16.07 -7.12
N ASP A 65 -5.96 16.39 -8.42
CA ASP A 65 -7.03 15.94 -9.31
C ASP A 65 -7.03 14.41 -9.45
N ASP A 66 -5.87 13.79 -9.63
CA ASP A 66 -5.73 12.33 -9.64
C ASP A 66 -6.14 11.69 -8.31
N LEU A 67 -5.79 12.30 -7.18
CA LEU A 67 -6.22 11.82 -5.87
C LEU A 67 -7.75 11.89 -5.74
N HIS A 68 -8.34 13.00 -6.19
CA HIS A 68 -9.77 13.26 -6.08
C HIS A 68 -10.59 12.35 -7.00
N GLU A 69 -10.16 12.17 -8.25
CA GLU A 69 -10.91 11.49 -9.31
C GLU A 69 -10.50 10.01 -9.47
N CYS A 70 -9.20 9.74 -9.62
CA CYS A 70 -8.69 8.44 -10.04
C CYS A 70 -8.53 7.41 -8.91
N ILE A 71 -8.24 7.86 -7.69
CA ILE A 71 -7.97 6.94 -6.57
C ILE A 71 -9.25 6.26 -6.08
N GLY A 72 -9.28 4.92 -6.12
CA GLY A 72 -10.46 4.12 -5.78
C GLY A 72 -11.23 3.61 -7.00
N GLU A 73 -10.76 3.93 -8.20
CA GLU A 73 -11.19 3.28 -9.43
C GLU A 73 -10.19 2.15 -9.81
N CYS A 74 -10.71 1.04 -10.34
CA CYS A 74 -9.83 -0.03 -10.84
C CYS A 74 -9.14 0.43 -12.13
N TYR A 75 -7.87 0.09 -12.28
CA TYR A 75 -7.05 0.40 -13.46
C TYR A 75 -6.72 1.89 -13.68
N ALA A 76 -6.89 2.72 -12.66
CA ALA A 76 -6.41 4.10 -12.70
C ALA A 76 -4.91 4.15 -12.35
N SER A 77 -4.08 4.52 -13.33
CA SER A 77 -2.64 4.64 -13.18
C SER A 77 -2.14 5.87 -13.90
N SER A 78 -1.20 6.60 -13.30
CA SER A 78 -0.45 7.68 -13.97
C SER A 78 0.51 7.19 -15.07
N ARG A 79 0.34 5.94 -15.54
CA ARG A 79 1.16 5.32 -16.60
C ARG A 79 0.45 5.32 -17.94
N VAL A 80 1.24 5.47 -19.00
CA VAL A 80 0.78 5.28 -20.39
C VAL A 80 0.37 3.81 -20.59
N PRO A 81 -0.79 3.51 -21.19
CA PRO A 81 -1.21 2.15 -21.50
C PRO A 81 -0.17 1.42 -22.37
N VAL A 82 0.04 0.12 -22.11
CA VAL A 82 0.96 -0.73 -22.90
C VAL A 82 0.66 -0.69 -24.40
N SER A 83 -0.60 -0.44 -24.78
CA SER A 83 -1.05 -0.24 -26.16
C SER A 83 -0.53 1.04 -26.84
N LYS A 84 -0.01 2.01 -26.08
CA LYS A 84 0.52 3.29 -26.58
C LYS A 84 2.04 3.43 -26.40
N CYS A 85 2.72 2.49 -25.76
CA CYS A 85 4.18 2.51 -25.63
C CYS A 85 4.86 2.06 -26.92
N SER A 86 5.60 2.97 -27.56
CA SER A 86 6.50 2.63 -28.67
C SER A 86 7.62 1.69 -28.16
N ARG A 87 8.15 0.81 -29.02
CA ARG A 87 9.18 -0.20 -28.66
C ARG A 87 10.47 0.39 -28.07
N ILE A 88 10.68 1.71 -28.17
CA ILE A 88 11.88 2.43 -27.77
C ILE A 88 11.85 2.82 -26.27
N GLU A 89 10.67 3.08 -25.70
CA GLU A 89 10.52 3.45 -24.27
C GLU A 89 10.74 2.28 -23.29
N LYS A 90 10.86 1.05 -23.80
CA LYS A 90 11.10 -0.15 -22.97
C LYS A 90 12.46 -0.18 -22.27
N LYS A 91 13.38 0.75 -22.59
CA LYS A 91 14.75 0.77 -22.05
C LYS A 91 14.98 1.70 -20.86
N SER A 92 14.09 2.65 -20.57
CA SER A 92 14.25 3.57 -19.43
C SER A 92 13.26 3.23 -18.31
N ASN A 93 13.79 2.63 -17.24
CA ASN A 93 13.14 2.37 -15.95
C ASN A 93 12.02 1.31 -15.97
N LYS A 94 12.37 0.06 -15.65
CA LYS A 94 11.41 -0.96 -15.24
C LYS A 94 10.74 -0.50 -13.93
N LYS A 95 9.61 0.19 -14.03
CA LYS A 95 8.79 0.55 -12.89
C LYS A 95 7.99 -0.66 -12.39
N TYR A 96 7.97 -0.92 -11.10
CA TYR A 96 7.46 -2.14 -10.47
C TYR A 96 5.92 -2.34 -10.56
N GLY A 97 5.12 -1.27 -10.47
CA GLY A 97 3.65 -1.31 -10.42
C GLY A 97 2.92 -1.32 -11.78
N SER A 98 2.60 -2.48 -12.35
CA SER A 98 2.12 -2.57 -13.75
C SER A 98 0.61 -2.39 -14.00
N ARG A 99 -0.24 -2.12 -12.99
CA ARG A 99 -1.71 -2.26 -13.15
C ARG A 99 -2.61 -1.14 -12.64
N GLY A 100 -2.11 -0.16 -11.88
CA GLY A 100 -2.99 0.86 -11.26
C GLY A 100 -4.06 0.26 -10.32
N ALA A 101 -3.92 -0.99 -9.91
CA ALA A 101 -4.95 -1.73 -9.19
C ALA A 101 -4.70 -1.79 -7.69
N PHE A 102 -3.44 -1.62 -7.24
CA PHE A 102 -3.07 -1.89 -5.85
C PHE A 102 -3.88 -1.08 -4.83
N LEU A 103 -4.03 0.24 -5.03
CA LEU A 103 -4.80 1.08 -4.10
C LEU A 103 -6.29 0.69 -4.10
N TYR A 104 -6.84 0.33 -5.26
CA TYR A 104 -8.19 -0.21 -5.37
C TYR A 104 -8.35 -1.56 -4.63
N GLU A 105 -7.37 -2.45 -4.74
CA GLU A 105 -7.34 -3.74 -4.05
C GLU A 105 -7.30 -3.56 -2.54
N LEU A 106 -6.50 -2.61 -2.04
CA LEU A 106 -6.48 -2.24 -0.62
C LEU A 106 -7.84 -1.72 -0.16
N ILE A 107 -8.45 -0.79 -0.89
CA ILE A 107 -9.78 -0.23 -0.61
C ILE A 107 -10.86 -1.33 -0.62
N THR A 108 -10.72 -2.30 -1.52
CA THR A 108 -11.64 -3.43 -1.64
C THR A 108 -11.55 -4.36 -0.43
N LEU A 109 -10.35 -4.65 0.07
CA LEU A 109 -10.12 -5.66 1.10
C LEU A 109 -10.23 -5.12 2.55
N ALA A 110 -9.68 -3.93 2.78
CA ALA A 110 -9.47 -3.37 4.11
C ALA A 110 -10.74 -2.83 4.76
N ALA A 111 -10.68 -2.61 6.09
CA ALA A 111 -11.73 -1.89 6.81
C ALA A 111 -11.65 -0.39 6.51
N ASP A 112 -10.47 0.20 6.64
CA ASP A 112 -10.25 1.62 6.38
C ASP A 112 -8.97 1.80 5.55
N VAL A 113 -9.01 2.70 4.58
CA VAL A 113 -7.83 3.14 3.82
C VAL A 113 -7.81 4.66 3.80
N GLU A 114 -6.70 5.26 4.21
CA GLU A 114 -6.50 6.70 4.16
C GLU A 114 -5.24 6.98 3.34
N ILE A 115 -5.40 7.83 2.33
CA ILE A 115 -4.32 8.24 1.45
C ILE A 115 -4.20 9.76 1.58
N GLU A 116 -3.01 10.20 1.96
CA GLU A 116 -2.64 11.60 2.02
C GLU A 116 -1.41 11.81 1.17
N SER A 117 -1.44 12.77 0.26
CA SER A 117 -0.32 13.03 -0.64
C SER A 117 -0.14 14.50 -0.92
N ARG A 118 1.11 14.89 -1.14
CA ARG A 118 1.50 16.25 -1.51
C ARG A 118 2.58 16.17 -2.60
N VAL A 119 2.36 16.89 -3.69
CA VAL A 119 3.36 17.07 -4.75
C VAL A 119 4.24 18.29 -4.49
N HIS A 120 5.37 18.41 -5.19
CA HIS A 120 6.33 19.48 -4.97
C HIS A 120 5.76 20.88 -5.27
N GLU A 121 4.90 20.96 -6.29
CA GLU A 121 4.30 22.18 -6.82
C GLU A 121 3.24 22.77 -5.88
N HIS A 122 2.74 21.99 -4.92
CA HIS A 122 1.69 22.39 -4.00
C HIS A 122 2.22 22.50 -2.57
N TRP A 123 1.79 23.54 -1.84
CA TRP A 123 2.16 23.75 -0.43
C TRP A 123 1.29 22.95 0.55
N THR A 124 0.23 22.30 0.07
CA THR A 124 -0.71 21.54 0.88
C THR A 124 -0.91 20.13 0.38
N SER A 125 -1.15 19.23 1.32
CA SER A 125 -1.56 17.86 1.03
C SER A 125 -3.04 17.78 0.69
N CYS A 126 -3.40 16.79 -0.14
CA CYS A 126 -4.77 16.34 -0.32
C CYS A 126 -4.94 14.99 0.37
N ARG A 127 -6.15 14.72 0.86
CA ARG A 127 -6.44 13.54 1.67
C ARG A 127 -7.76 12.91 1.27
N LYS A 128 -7.75 11.59 1.11
CA LYS A 128 -8.91 10.78 0.77
C LYS A 128 -9.00 9.59 1.71
N VAL A 129 -10.18 9.39 2.29
CA VAL A 129 -10.44 8.33 3.28
C VAL A 129 -11.59 7.46 2.79
N PHE A 130 -11.34 6.15 2.83
CA PHE A 130 -12.28 5.10 2.51
C PHE A 130 -12.61 4.32 3.76
N LYS A 131 -13.90 4.07 4.00
CA LYS A 131 -14.38 3.11 5.01
C LYS A 131 -15.22 2.04 4.33
N GLU A 132 -14.80 0.80 4.49
CA GLU A 132 -15.38 -0.40 3.87
C GLU A 132 -15.56 -0.27 2.34
N GLY A 133 -14.67 0.46 1.68
CA GLY A 133 -14.70 0.71 0.23
C GLY A 133 -15.48 1.96 -0.19
N LYS A 134 -16.07 2.71 0.75
CA LYS A 134 -16.82 3.95 0.46
C LYS A 134 -16.01 5.18 0.84
N VAL A 135 -16.00 6.20 -0.02
CA VAL A 135 -15.38 7.49 0.28
C VAL A 135 -16.16 8.17 1.40
N VAL A 136 -15.47 8.50 2.51
CA VAL A 136 -16.04 9.26 3.64
C VAL A 136 -15.41 10.64 3.80
N PHE A 137 -14.25 10.86 3.19
CA PHE A 137 -13.57 12.14 3.17
C PHE A 137 -12.79 12.26 1.86
N ASN A 138 -12.87 13.41 1.20
CA ASN A 138 -12.14 13.71 -0.02
C ASN A 138 -11.97 15.23 -0.13
N ALA A 139 -10.88 15.76 0.43
CA ALA A 139 -10.61 17.19 0.46
C ALA A 139 -9.15 17.48 0.78
N ARG A 140 -8.78 18.75 0.78
CA ARG A 140 -7.49 19.22 1.28
C ARG A 140 -7.25 18.75 2.72
N SER A 141 -6.03 18.30 3.02
CA SER A 141 -5.65 17.92 4.37
C SER A 141 -5.58 19.17 5.26
N LYS A 142 -5.96 19.01 6.53
CA LYS A 142 -5.70 20.02 7.57
C LYS A 142 -4.27 19.92 8.11
N GLU A 143 -3.63 18.78 7.90
CA GLU A 143 -2.25 18.53 8.32
C GLU A 143 -1.30 18.99 7.22
N LEU A 144 -0.25 19.73 7.63
CA LEU A 144 0.81 20.16 6.74
C LEU A 144 1.88 19.07 6.68
N ARG A 145 2.11 18.51 5.49
CA ARG A 145 3.30 17.70 5.22
C ARG A 145 4.46 18.63 4.85
N GLU A 146 5.49 18.66 5.69
CA GLU A 146 6.69 19.48 5.46
C GLU A 146 7.39 19.10 4.15
N THR A 147 7.45 17.80 3.83
CA THR A 147 8.01 17.28 2.58
C THR A 147 6.90 16.79 1.63
N PRO A 148 7.13 16.87 0.31
CA PRO A 148 6.34 16.11 -0.66
C PRO A 148 6.37 14.60 -0.36
N GLY A 149 5.47 13.87 -1.00
CA GLY A 149 5.36 12.42 -0.90
C GLY A 149 4.01 11.96 -0.42
N THR A 150 3.89 10.66 -0.19
CA THR A 150 2.63 9.99 0.06
C THR A 150 2.61 9.27 1.41
N LYS A 151 1.45 9.25 2.05
CA LYS A 151 1.14 8.41 3.20
C LYS A 151 -0.07 7.56 2.84
N VAL A 152 0.06 6.25 2.96
CA VAL A 152 -1.04 5.30 2.83
C VAL A 152 -1.18 4.54 4.14
N PHE A 153 -2.31 4.75 4.80
CA PHE A 153 -2.74 4.03 5.99
C PHE A 153 -3.77 2.98 5.61
N VAL A 154 -3.59 1.76 6.11
CA VAL A 154 -4.49 0.63 5.90
C VAL A 154 -4.79 -0.03 7.23
N SER A 155 -6.07 -0.08 7.58
CA SER A 155 -6.58 -0.73 8.79
C SER A 155 -7.30 -2.03 8.45
N ASN A 156 -6.92 -3.10 9.14
CA ASN A 156 -7.55 -4.42 9.04
C ASN A 156 -7.74 -4.88 7.60
N LEU A 157 -6.62 -5.07 6.90
CA LEU A 157 -6.56 -5.42 5.47
C LEU A 157 -7.48 -6.59 5.10
N PHE A 158 -7.68 -7.56 6.00
CA PHE A 158 -8.50 -8.74 5.74
C PHE A 158 -9.88 -8.68 6.42
N LYS A 159 -10.43 -7.48 6.63
CA LYS A 159 -11.75 -7.29 7.25
C LYS A 159 -12.84 -8.15 6.60
N LYS A 160 -12.84 -8.24 5.27
CA LYS A 160 -13.81 -9.02 4.47
C LYS A 160 -13.42 -10.49 4.28
N LEU A 161 -12.25 -10.91 4.80
CA LEU A 161 -11.69 -12.26 4.66
C LEU A 161 -11.37 -12.86 6.04
N PRO A 162 -12.39 -13.34 6.79
CA PRO A 162 -12.26 -13.69 8.21
C PRO A 162 -11.27 -14.82 8.48
N VAL A 163 -11.12 -15.78 7.55
CA VAL A 163 -10.17 -16.89 7.68
C VAL A 163 -8.72 -16.36 7.68
N ARG A 164 -8.36 -15.50 6.72
CA ARG A 164 -7.03 -14.88 6.63
C ARG A 164 -6.73 -14.01 7.84
N ARG A 165 -7.72 -13.23 8.28
CA ARG A 165 -7.62 -12.41 9.51
C ARG A 165 -7.35 -13.28 10.74
N LYS A 166 -8.07 -14.38 10.90
CA LYS A 166 -7.92 -15.29 12.03
C LYS A 166 -6.54 -15.93 12.08
N ASP A 167 -6.00 -16.35 10.93
CA ASP A 167 -4.67 -16.95 10.86
C ASP A 167 -3.58 -15.97 11.33
N LEU A 168 -3.55 -14.73 10.83
CA LEU A 168 -2.63 -13.68 11.31
C LEU A 168 -2.77 -13.40 12.81
N SER A 169 -4.01 -13.30 13.29
CA SER A 169 -4.28 -12.95 14.69
C SER A 169 -3.90 -14.05 15.70
N ARG A 170 -4.05 -15.33 15.34
CA ARG A 170 -3.88 -16.47 16.28
C ARG A 170 -2.54 -17.19 16.12
N ASN A 171 -1.97 -17.19 14.92
CA ASN A 171 -0.80 -18.00 14.61
C ASN A 171 0.50 -17.20 14.81
N ARG A 172 1.08 -17.28 16.03
CA ARG A 172 2.33 -16.57 16.36
C ARG A 172 3.49 -16.98 15.44
N LYS A 173 3.62 -18.27 15.10
CA LYS A 173 4.66 -18.76 14.17
C LYS A 173 4.52 -18.12 12.80
N TYR A 174 3.29 -18.00 12.30
CA TYR A 174 3.03 -17.33 11.04
C TYR A 174 3.41 -15.85 11.09
N ARG A 175 3.07 -15.13 12.17
CA ARG A 175 3.48 -13.72 12.35
C ARG A 175 4.98 -13.55 12.33
N SER A 176 5.73 -14.38 13.07
CA SER A 176 7.19 -14.33 13.08
C SER A 176 7.78 -14.57 11.69
N ARG A 177 7.19 -15.49 10.90
CA ARG A 177 7.60 -15.72 9.52
C ARG A 177 7.35 -14.49 8.63
N VAL A 178 6.19 -13.85 8.75
CA VAL A 178 5.85 -12.62 8.02
C VAL A 178 6.87 -11.51 8.32
N ILE A 179 7.20 -11.30 9.60
CA ILE A 179 8.20 -10.32 10.04
C ILE A 179 9.57 -10.64 9.41
N GLN A 180 10.01 -11.90 9.47
CA GLN A 180 11.29 -12.31 8.90
C GLN A 180 11.35 -12.13 7.38
N ASN A 181 10.26 -12.47 6.68
CA ASN A 181 10.19 -12.34 5.23
C ASN A 181 10.24 -10.87 4.78
N ILE A 182 9.54 -9.99 5.49
CA ILE A 182 9.59 -8.55 5.22
C ILE A 182 10.94 -7.95 5.57
N HIS A 183 11.54 -8.38 6.68
CA HIS A 183 12.91 -8.01 7.04
C HIS A 183 13.90 -8.34 5.92
N ASN A 184 13.92 -9.60 5.47
CA ASN A 184 14.81 -10.05 4.41
C ASN A 184 14.56 -9.29 3.10
N PHE A 185 13.29 -8.97 2.81
CA PHE A 185 12.94 -8.15 1.66
C PHE A 185 13.50 -6.73 1.76
N CYS A 186 13.38 -6.07 2.92
CA CYS A 186 13.92 -4.73 3.13
C CYS A 186 15.44 -4.71 2.99
N VAL A 187 16.16 -5.67 3.62
CA VAL A 187 17.61 -5.83 3.45
C VAL A 187 17.98 -5.98 1.97
N SER A 188 17.25 -6.82 1.23
CA SER A 188 17.51 -7.01 -0.21
C SER A 188 17.28 -5.72 -0.99
N MET A 189 16.23 -4.96 -0.67
CA MET A 189 15.93 -3.69 -1.33
C MET A 189 16.98 -2.62 -1.04
N SER A 190 17.47 -2.51 0.20
CA SER A 190 18.58 -1.60 0.54
C SER A 190 19.87 -1.93 -0.22
N MET A 191 20.14 -3.21 -0.50
CA MET A 191 21.28 -3.62 -1.32
C MET A 191 21.11 -3.26 -2.80
N ILE A 192 19.88 -3.39 -3.33
CA ILE A 192 19.56 -3.07 -4.73
C ILE A 192 19.53 -1.54 -4.94
N TRP A 193 19.06 -0.80 -3.94
CA TRP A 193 18.89 0.66 -3.97
C TRP A 193 19.70 1.32 -2.84
N PRO A 194 21.04 1.48 -2.99
CA PRO A 194 21.89 2.00 -1.91
C PRO A 194 21.56 3.42 -1.44
N SER A 195 20.82 4.19 -2.23
CA SER A 195 20.38 5.55 -1.89
C SER A 195 18.97 5.60 -1.26
N LEU A 196 18.32 4.45 -1.08
CA LEU A 196 17.00 4.34 -0.47
C LEU A 196 17.15 4.00 1.02
N SER A 197 16.61 4.86 1.89
CA SER A 197 16.49 4.60 3.32
C SER A 197 15.17 3.89 3.61
N LEU A 198 15.24 2.74 4.29
CA LEU A 198 14.07 1.98 4.73
C LEU A 198 14.07 1.91 6.26
N ASP A 199 13.03 2.47 6.90
CA ASP A 199 12.79 2.34 8.35
C ASP A 199 11.49 1.58 8.55
N ILE A 200 11.57 0.39 9.14
CA ILE A 200 10.41 -0.43 9.47
C ILE A 200 10.25 -0.58 10.98
N ARG A 201 9.03 -0.39 11.45
CA ARG A 201 8.66 -0.47 12.85
C ARG A 201 7.46 -1.38 13.00
N TYR A 202 7.62 -2.40 13.84
CA TYR A 202 6.53 -3.28 14.19
C TYR A 202 5.84 -2.79 15.46
N GLU A 203 4.52 -2.69 15.43
CA GLU A 203 3.72 -2.40 16.61
C GLU A 203 3.45 -3.69 17.38
N GLY A 204 3.94 -3.76 18.63
CA GLY A 204 3.64 -4.86 19.54
C GLY A 204 2.17 -4.90 19.92
N THR A 205 1.60 -6.10 20.00
CA THR A 205 0.37 -6.34 20.79
C THR A 205 0.68 -6.01 22.25
N ARG A 206 -0.25 -5.35 22.96
CA ARG A 206 -0.12 -4.86 24.35
C ARG A 206 0.42 -5.85 25.41
N ASP A 207 0.62 -7.12 25.08
CA ASP A 207 1.23 -8.15 25.95
C ASP A 207 2.73 -8.39 25.76
N ASP A 208 3.40 -7.77 24.76
CA ASP A 208 4.83 -8.01 24.52
C ASP A 208 5.60 -6.68 24.58
N THR A 209 6.03 -6.29 25.78
CA THR A 209 6.88 -5.11 26.02
C THR A 209 8.31 -5.25 25.46
N ARG A 210 8.59 -6.32 24.69
CA ARG A 210 9.93 -6.64 24.17
C ARG A 210 10.10 -6.50 22.65
N ASP A 211 9.04 -6.24 21.89
CA ASP A 211 9.08 -6.32 20.41
C ASP A 211 8.92 -4.95 19.71
N LYS A 212 9.47 -3.87 20.29
CA LYS A 212 9.80 -2.68 19.50
C LYS A 212 11.12 -2.95 18.79
N SER A 213 11.10 -3.79 17.76
CA SER A 213 12.24 -3.94 16.87
C SER A 213 12.33 -2.70 15.98
N PHE A 214 13.31 -1.86 16.29
CA PHE A 214 13.71 -0.75 15.44
C PHE A 214 14.75 -1.27 14.47
N MET A 215 14.50 -1.14 13.17
CA MET A 215 15.46 -1.55 12.16
C MET A 215 15.52 -0.50 11.06
N HIS A 216 16.68 0.15 10.99
CA HIS A 216 17.06 1.05 9.92
C HIS A 216 17.95 0.28 8.96
N PHE A 217 17.58 0.28 7.69
CA PHE A 217 18.35 -0.32 6.61
C PHE A 217 18.82 0.74 5.61
#